data_AF-A0A3A9GA65-F1
#
_entry.id   AF-A0A3A9GA65-F1
#
_cell.length_a   1.000
_cell.length_b   1.000
_cell.length_c   1.000
_cell.angle_alpha   90.00
_cell.angle_beta   90.00
_cell.angle_gamma   90.00
#
_symmetry.space_group_name_H-M   'P 1'
#
loop_
_entity.id
_entity.type
_entity.pdbx_description
1 polymer ?
#
loop_
_entity_poly.entity_id
_entity_poly.type
_entity_poly.pdbx_seq_one_letter_code
_entity_poly.pdbx_strand_id
1 'polypeptide(L)'
;MCCRKNFLDFYRIFGKEYKIHGFLPSYFVRLICKNQGIDKFKSLDFPANSPLDLTNGIFFAYNCDSLRDFPEKFPKETLPAEKLAERMPDDGREDMTKLLNGAETAFRFLRSRLAALCFLFVAVTVIIFQICDRMHAVVCTTEATHRSLHFVLEDNAQEAAARFGGQAETEDRYINLATVSSLTATVTVDGKNFSRQVPNGTTVGELLHQEEISYDGNDLLTPAAEKPLEEGDRIVLQRVEIEEYTEDEIIPYKTIHKNSPLLGYGKTKVLQTGSDGIRTKTYTRCTVDGKEEELQLLGEKISKTAVDEIILVGSNIPISPLDFGFEVDEYGKPLHYKRLLTNQVATGYSARPGALTASGRAAVVGTVAVNPNIIPYGSKLYITSADGQFIYGCAIAADTGTGLMQGIIDVDLFYDTYRESAMNGRKIVDIYVLE
;
A
#
# COMPACT_ATOMS: atom_id res chain seq x y z
N MET A 1 51.26 24.80 -26.61
CA MET A 1 52.09 23.74 -27.22
C MET A 1 53.47 24.21 -27.73
N CYS A 2 54.04 25.33 -27.23
CA CYS A 2 55.30 25.88 -27.80
C CYS A 2 56.52 25.95 -26.85
N CYS A 3 56.40 25.64 -25.56
CA CYS A 3 57.54 25.67 -24.62
C CYS A 3 58.07 24.29 -24.20
N ARG A 4 57.54 23.19 -24.74
CA ARG A 4 57.85 21.83 -24.24
C ARG A 4 59.09 21.18 -24.89
N LYS A 5 59.70 21.79 -25.92
CA LYS A 5 60.73 21.13 -26.74
C LYS A 5 62.18 21.37 -26.34
N ASN A 6 62.51 22.38 -25.54
CA ASN A 6 63.92 22.72 -25.24
C ASN A 6 64.40 22.35 -23.82
N PHE A 7 63.61 21.65 -23.02
CA PHE A 7 64.00 21.24 -21.66
C PHE A 7 64.13 19.71 -21.47
N LEU A 8 63.69 18.91 -22.45
CA LEU A 8 63.62 17.46 -22.35
C LEU A 8 64.88 16.70 -22.79
N ASP A 9 65.88 17.37 -23.39
CA ASP A 9 67.13 16.74 -23.81
C ASP A 9 68.21 16.69 -22.69
N PHE A 10 67.95 17.23 -21.50
CA PHE A 10 68.91 17.21 -20.38
C PHE A 10 68.67 16.10 -19.34
N TYR A 11 67.57 15.34 -19.43
CA TYR A 11 67.21 14.30 -18.45
C TYR A 11 66.98 12.92 -19.09
N ARG A 12 67.95 12.50 -19.92
CA ARG A 12 68.01 11.13 -20.46
C ARG A 12 69.29 10.40 -20.07
N ILE A 13 69.71 10.55 -18.82
CA ILE A 13 70.65 9.65 -18.14
C ILE A 13 70.11 9.48 -16.72
N PHE A 14 69.97 8.23 -16.26
CA PHE A 14 69.25 7.77 -15.05
C PHE A 14 67.75 7.54 -15.22
N GLY A 15 67.42 6.45 -15.92
CA GLY A 15 66.18 5.74 -15.67
C GLY A 15 66.20 5.10 -14.28
N LYS A 16 65.24 5.48 -13.44
CA LYS A 16 64.53 4.63 -12.48
C LYS A 16 63.44 5.46 -11.80
N GLU A 17 62.22 4.94 -11.82
CA GLU A 17 61.05 5.49 -11.16
C GLU A 17 61.32 5.73 -9.67
N TYR A 18 61.09 6.97 -9.21
CA TYR A 18 60.86 7.26 -7.81
C TYR A 18 59.69 8.24 -7.69
N LYS A 19 58.59 7.76 -7.08
CA LYS A 19 57.53 8.61 -6.53
C LYS A 19 58.14 9.51 -5.46
N ILE A 20 58.21 10.81 -5.71
CA ILE A 20 58.63 11.79 -4.70
C ILE A 20 57.37 12.28 -3.98
N HIS A 21 57.07 11.68 -2.83
CA HIS A 21 56.15 12.27 -1.86
C HIS A 21 56.78 13.54 -1.26
N GLY A 22 55.97 14.59 -1.12
CA GLY A 22 56.39 15.93 -0.72
C GLY A 22 57.13 15.95 0.62
N PHE A 23 58.44 16.18 0.54
CA PHE A 23 59.31 16.37 1.71
C PHE A 23 60.54 17.23 1.34
N LEU A 24 60.34 18.32 0.60
CA LEU A 24 61.45 19.23 0.23
C LEU A 24 61.59 20.53 1.06
N PRO A 25 60.58 21.12 1.72
CA PRO A 25 60.79 22.42 2.38
C PRO A 25 61.60 22.31 3.69
N SER A 26 61.32 21.31 4.53
CA SER A 26 61.92 21.19 5.86
C SER A 26 63.40 20.81 5.84
N TYR A 27 63.82 20.03 4.84
CA TYR A 27 65.22 19.64 4.65
C TYR A 27 66.07 20.80 4.12
N PHE A 28 65.52 21.62 3.21
CA PHE A 28 66.23 22.78 2.66
C PHE A 28 66.46 23.87 3.71
N VAL A 29 65.47 24.12 4.58
CA VAL A 29 65.61 25.07 5.70
C VAL A 29 66.60 24.56 6.74
N ARG A 30 66.61 23.26 7.05
CA ARG A 30 67.61 22.66 7.96
C ARG A 30 69.04 22.75 7.41
N LEU A 31 69.24 22.58 6.11
CA LEU A 31 70.57 22.66 5.49
C LEU A 31 71.14 24.09 5.55
N ILE A 32 70.28 25.10 5.37
CA ILE A 32 70.65 26.52 5.46
C ILE A 32 70.98 26.91 6.91
N CYS A 33 70.19 26.49 7.91
CA CYS A 33 70.43 26.81 9.32
C CYS A 33 71.69 26.13 9.88
N LYS A 34 72.01 24.91 9.44
CA LYS A 34 73.21 24.18 9.90
C LYS A 34 74.51 24.77 9.35
N ASN A 35 74.49 25.30 8.12
CA ASN A 35 75.62 26.03 7.52
C ASN A 35 75.87 27.43 8.14
N GLN A 36 74.98 27.91 9.02
CA GLN A 36 75.10 29.20 9.71
C GLN A 36 75.40 29.07 11.22
N GLY A 37 75.70 27.87 11.72
CA GLY A 37 76.17 27.67 13.11
C GLY A 37 75.10 27.80 14.20
N ILE A 38 73.82 27.53 13.88
CA ILE A 38 72.72 27.61 14.83
C ILE A 38 72.46 26.22 15.44
N ASP A 39 72.96 25.97 16.65
CA ASP A 39 73.03 24.62 17.27
C ASP A 39 71.88 24.24 18.22
N LYS A 40 70.72 24.92 18.18
CA LYS A 40 69.55 24.49 18.96
C LYS A 40 68.25 24.56 18.17
N PHE A 41 67.73 23.41 17.76
CA PHE A 41 66.32 23.23 17.46
C PHE A 41 65.79 22.04 18.28
N LYS A 42 64.96 22.34 19.29
CA LYS A 42 64.09 21.33 19.91
C LYS A 42 62.93 21.05 18.96
N SER A 43 62.56 19.78 18.85
CA SER A 43 61.42 19.28 18.09
C SER A 43 60.12 20.00 18.47
N LEU A 44 59.37 20.47 17.48
CA LEU A 44 57.94 20.73 17.61
C LEU A 44 57.23 20.16 16.37
N ASP A 45 56.26 19.29 16.65
CA ASP A 45 55.41 18.58 15.71
C ASP A 45 54.35 19.51 15.10
N PHE A 46 54.00 19.29 13.83
CA PHE A 46 52.86 19.93 13.17
C PHE A 46 51.71 18.92 13.03
N PRO A 47 50.45 19.28 13.34
CA PRO A 47 49.31 18.40 13.11
C PRO A 47 49.05 18.25 11.60
N ALA A 48 48.85 17.01 11.17
CA ALA A 48 48.42 16.70 9.81
C ALA A 48 46.99 17.21 9.60
N ASN A 49 46.76 17.85 8.45
CA ASN A 49 45.48 18.35 7.92
C ASN A 49 45.07 19.78 8.35
N SER A 50 45.63 20.78 7.67
CA SER A 50 44.90 22.01 7.32
C SER A 50 45.54 22.65 6.07
N PRO A 51 44.76 22.97 5.03
CA PRO A 51 45.26 23.67 3.85
C PRO A 51 45.01 25.16 4.03
N LEU A 52 46.07 25.93 4.33
CA LEU A 52 46.21 27.39 4.17
C LEU A 52 47.15 27.91 5.26
N ASP A 53 48.45 27.97 4.99
CA ASP A 53 49.28 29.04 5.58
C ASP A 53 50.63 29.26 4.89
N LEU A 54 50.59 29.61 3.60
CA LEU A 54 51.78 30.14 2.91
C LEU A 54 51.98 31.64 3.18
N THR A 55 50.99 32.31 3.77
CA THR A 55 51.08 33.71 4.23
C THR A 55 51.90 33.84 5.52
N ASN A 56 51.77 32.94 6.50
CA ASN A 56 52.53 33.05 7.75
C ASN A 56 54.02 32.70 7.61
N GLY A 57 54.42 31.90 6.61
CA GLY A 57 55.83 31.63 6.34
C GLY A 57 56.60 32.81 5.75
N ILE A 58 55.92 33.66 4.95
CA ILE A 58 56.53 34.83 4.32
C ILE A 58 56.48 36.05 5.26
N PHE A 59 55.46 36.18 6.11
CA PHE A 59 55.38 37.24 7.12
C PHE A 59 56.44 37.10 8.23
N PHE A 60 56.82 35.88 8.62
CA PHE A 60 57.86 35.68 9.64
C PHE A 60 59.29 35.97 9.14
N ALA A 61 59.53 35.96 7.84
CA ALA A 61 60.84 36.30 7.26
C ALA A 61 61.07 37.82 7.15
N TYR A 62 60.00 38.64 7.16
CA TYR A 62 60.09 40.10 7.00
C TYR A 62 59.90 40.90 8.30
N ASN A 63 59.45 40.28 9.39
CA ASN A 63 59.19 40.97 10.67
C ASN A 63 60.08 40.49 11.83
N CYS A 64 61.25 39.92 11.52
CA CYS A 64 62.25 39.68 12.55
C CYS A 64 63.09 40.95 12.74
N ASP A 65 62.72 41.75 13.74
CA ASP A 65 63.50 42.89 14.28
C ASP A 65 64.92 42.50 14.74
N SER A 66 65.34 41.22 14.60
CA SER A 66 66.68 40.73 14.91
C SER A 66 67.71 40.89 13.79
N LEU A 67 67.37 41.52 12.66
CA LEU A 67 68.33 41.84 11.60
C LEU A 67 69.05 43.20 11.80
N ARG A 68 68.74 43.93 12.88
CA ARG A 68 69.46 45.17 13.26
C ARG A 68 70.70 44.95 14.12
N ASP A 69 70.88 43.78 14.73
CA ASP A 69 72.09 43.43 15.48
C ASP A 69 72.99 42.50 14.66
N PHE A 70 73.45 43.00 13.50
CA PHE A 70 74.63 42.44 12.85
C PHE A 70 75.87 43.01 13.57
N PRO A 71 76.67 42.21 14.28
CA PRO A 71 77.89 42.73 14.88
C PRO A 71 78.86 43.17 13.78
N GLU A 72 79.16 44.47 13.76
CA GLU A 72 80.07 45.18 12.84
C GLU A 72 81.54 44.73 12.88
N LYS A 73 81.86 43.64 13.56
CA LYS A 73 83.22 43.09 13.63
C LYS A 73 83.18 41.58 13.58
N PHE A 74 83.23 41.04 12.37
CA PHE A 74 83.83 39.72 12.18
C PHE A 74 85.36 39.88 12.27
N PRO A 75 86.07 38.99 12.98
CA PRO A 75 87.52 39.09 13.10
C PRO A 75 88.17 39.04 11.71
N LYS A 76 89.06 39.98 11.44
CA LYS A 76 89.88 40.10 10.21
C LYS A 76 90.96 39.03 10.09
N GLU A 77 90.73 37.85 10.65
CA GLU A 77 91.66 36.72 10.54
C GLU A 77 91.00 35.64 9.71
N THR A 78 91.03 35.84 8.39
CA THR A 78 91.21 34.71 7.49
C THR A 78 92.51 34.04 7.91
N LEU A 79 92.45 32.86 8.53
CA LEU A 79 93.62 31.98 8.49
C LEU A 79 93.88 31.74 7.00
N PRO A 80 95.00 32.21 6.42
CA PRO A 80 95.27 31.97 5.02
C PRO A 80 95.30 30.45 4.81
N ALA A 81 94.74 29.98 3.69
CA ALA A 81 94.67 28.56 3.34
C ALA A 81 96.03 27.83 3.49
N GLU A 82 97.12 28.60 3.42
CA GLU A 82 98.50 28.18 3.71
C GLU A 82 98.71 27.57 5.10
N LYS A 83 98.07 28.09 6.17
CA LYS A 83 98.27 27.59 7.55
C LYS A 83 97.54 26.29 7.88
N LEU A 84 96.45 25.98 7.18
CA LEU A 84 95.72 24.70 7.34
C LEU A 84 96.39 23.58 6.54
N ALA A 85 97.06 23.92 5.44
CA ALA A 85 97.81 22.97 4.64
C ALA A 85 99.10 22.49 5.34
N GLU A 86 99.68 23.23 6.30
CA GLU A 86 100.93 22.89 7.03
C GLU A 86 100.87 21.68 7.97
N ARG A 87 99.71 21.06 8.16
CA ARG A 87 99.54 19.94 9.11
C ARG A 87 99.32 18.56 8.47
N MET A 88 99.55 18.41 7.16
CA MET A 88 99.33 17.14 6.43
C MET A 88 100.55 16.73 5.58
N PRO A 89 100.79 15.43 5.35
CA PRO A 89 101.91 14.95 4.51
C PRO A 89 101.80 15.46 3.06
N ASP A 90 102.93 15.60 2.36
CA ASP A 90 103.06 16.30 1.06
C ASP A 90 102.29 15.69 -0.14
N ASP A 91 101.64 14.54 0.00
CA ASP A 91 100.77 13.93 -1.01
C ASP A 91 99.34 14.51 -0.89
N GLY A 92 98.91 15.30 -1.87
CA GLY A 92 97.53 15.80 -2.01
C GLY A 92 97.29 17.24 -1.55
N ARG A 93 98.35 17.95 -1.13
CA ARG A 93 98.30 19.31 -0.59
C ARG A 93 97.84 20.35 -1.62
N GLU A 94 98.14 20.13 -2.91
CA GLU A 94 97.77 21.01 -4.03
C GLU A 94 96.30 20.84 -4.47
N ASP A 95 95.75 19.62 -4.42
CA ASP A 95 94.35 19.37 -4.74
C ASP A 95 93.42 19.86 -3.63
N MET A 96 93.81 19.68 -2.36
CA MET A 96 93.04 20.17 -1.22
C MET A 96 92.98 21.70 -1.19
N THR A 97 94.06 22.40 -1.56
CA THR A 97 94.06 23.87 -1.67
C THR A 97 93.22 24.36 -2.85
N LYS A 98 93.18 23.66 -3.99
CA LYS A 98 92.23 23.96 -5.08
C LYS A 98 90.77 23.74 -4.68
N LEU A 99 90.48 22.69 -3.93
CA LEU A 99 89.13 22.37 -3.43
C LEU A 99 88.66 23.39 -2.38
N LEU A 100 89.53 23.79 -1.47
CA LEU A 100 89.27 24.82 -0.46
C LEU A 100 89.09 26.21 -1.10
N ASN A 101 89.95 26.59 -2.06
CA ASN A 101 89.78 27.83 -2.81
C ASN A 101 88.50 27.81 -3.67
N GLY A 102 88.14 26.67 -4.26
CA GLY A 102 86.87 26.48 -4.96
C GLY A 102 85.65 26.61 -4.04
N ALA A 103 85.72 26.05 -2.83
CA ALA A 103 84.70 26.17 -1.81
C ALA A 103 84.56 27.61 -1.29
N GLU A 104 85.66 28.33 -1.08
CA GLU A 104 85.65 29.72 -0.64
C GLU A 104 85.08 30.65 -1.73
N THR A 105 85.38 30.37 -3.01
CA THR A 105 84.82 31.11 -4.15
C THR A 105 83.32 30.84 -4.32
N ALA A 106 82.88 29.59 -4.14
CA ALA A 106 81.46 29.23 -4.11
C ALA A 106 80.73 29.88 -2.93
N PHE A 107 81.35 29.96 -1.75
CA PHE A 107 80.77 30.62 -0.58
C PHE A 107 80.63 32.14 -0.77
N ARG A 108 81.61 32.79 -1.40
CA ARG A 108 81.51 34.20 -1.80
C ARG A 108 80.43 34.43 -2.86
N PHE A 109 80.24 33.50 -3.79
CA PHE A 109 79.15 33.54 -4.76
C PHE A 109 77.77 33.34 -4.10
N LEU A 110 77.63 32.39 -3.19
CA LEU A 110 76.41 32.14 -2.40
C LEU A 110 76.02 33.32 -1.50
N ARG A 111 76.99 34.11 -1.04
CA ARG A 111 76.77 35.38 -0.31
C ARG A 111 76.56 36.59 -1.22
N SER A 112 76.71 36.45 -2.53
CA SER A 112 76.54 37.55 -3.47
C SER A 112 75.05 37.86 -3.67
N ARG A 113 74.75 39.14 -3.92
CA ARG A 113 73.39 39.57 -4.29
C ARG A 113 72.87 38.88 -5.55
N LEU A 114 73.78 38.39 -6.41
CA LEU A 114 73.43 37.66 -7.64
C LEU A 114 72.86 36.27 -7.35
N ALA A 115 73.43 35.53 -6.39
CA ALA A 115 72.89 34.22 -5.99
C ALA A 115 71.50 34.33 -5.36
N ALA A 116 71.27 35.36 -4.52
CA ALA A 116 69.95 35.64 -3.96
C ALA A 116 68.89 35.94 -5.05
N LEU A 117 69.27 36.68 -6.09
CA LEU A 117 68.43 36.96 -7.26
C LEU A 117 68.10 35.69 -8.06
N CYS A 118 69.08 34.81 -8.27
CA CYS A 118 68.85 33.53 -8.93
C CYS A 118 67.90 32.62 -8.12
N PHE A 119 68.07 32.53 -6.80
CA PHE A 119 67.16 31.74 -5.96
C PHE A 119 65.74 32.32 -5.93
N LEU A 120 65.60 33.65 -5.91
CA LEU A 120 64.29 34.30 -6.00
C LEU A 120 63.61 33.98 -7.35
N PHE A 121 64.37 34.02 -8.45
CA PHE A 121 63.83 33.72 -9.77
C PHE A 121 63.36 32.27 -9.87
N VAL A 122 64.12 31.33 -9.31
CA VAL A 122 63.72 29.91 -9.23
C VAL A 122 62.49 29.73 -8.34
N ALA A 123 62.42 30.41 -7.19
CA ALA A 123 61.25 30.33 -6.31
C ALA A 123 59.98 30.88 -6.99
N VAL A 124 60.08 32.04 -7.65
CA VAL A 124 58.94 32.66 -8.36
C VAL A 124 58.49 31.78 -9.52
N THR A 125 59.41 31.21 -10.30
CA THR A 125 59.05 30.32 -11.41
C THR A 125 58.39 29.02 -10.93
N VAL A 126 58.82 28.45 -9.80
CA VAL A 126 58.17 27.28 -9.19
C VAL A 126 56.76 27.63 -8.69
N ILE A 127 56.58 28.80 -8.06
CA ILE A 127 55.25 29.25 -7.60
C ILE A 127 54.31 29.46 -8.80
N ILE A 128 54.77 30.15 -9.85
CA ILE A 128 53.97 30.34 -11.07
C ILE A 128 53.61 29.00 -11.69
N PHE A 129 54.56 28.05 -11.75
CA PHE A 129 54.29 26.72 -12.26
C PHE A 129 53.25 25.98 -11.42
N GLN A 130 53.33 26.03 -10.09
CA GLN A 130 52.34 25.40 -9.20
C GLN A 130 50.96 26.02 -9.33
N ILE A 131 50.85 27.35 -9.48
CA ILE A 131 49.57 28.03 -9.73
C ILE A 131 49.00 27.61 -11.09
N CYS A 132 49.82 27.62 -12.15
CA CYS A 132 49.37 27.24 -13.49
C CYS A 132 48.96 25.76 -13.61
N ASP A 133 49.60 24.87 -12.85
CA ASP A 133 49.27 23.43 -12.87
C ASP A 133 47.97 23.13 -12.11
N ARG A 134 47.65 23.92 -11.06
CA ARG A 134 46.44 23.76 -10.24
C ARG A 134 45.26 24.64 -10.66
N MET A 135 45.44 25.55 -11.61
CA MET A 135 44.35 26.37 -12.12
C MET A 135 43.45 25.56 -13.07
N HIS A 136 42.21 25.33 -12.66
CA HIS A 136 41.16 24.79 -13.51
C HIS A 136 40.25 25.92 -14.03
N ALA A 137 39.82 25.82 -15.28
CA ALA A 137 38.89 26.76 -15.89
C ALA A 137 37.49 26.13 -15.96
N VAL A 138 36.54 26.71 -15.25
CA VAL A 138 35.14 26.28 -15.23
C VAL A 138 34.35 27.18 -16.17
N VAL A 139 33.64 26.58 -17.13
CA VAL A 139 32.80 27.31 -18.08
C VAL A 139 31.35 27.06 -17.70
N CYS A 140 30.69 28.07 -17.16
CA CYS A 140 29.27 27.99 -16.86
C CYS A 140 28.47 28.46 -18.08
N THR A 141 27.65 27.58 -18.65
CA THR A 141 26.67 27.91 -19.69
C THR A 141 25.30 27.97 -19.07
N THR A 142 24.78 29.18 -18.90
CA THR A 142 23.37 29.40 -18.56
C THR A 142 22.65 29.82 -19.83
N GLU A 143 21.66 29.01 -20.24
CA GLU A 143 20.71 29.28 -21.32
C GLU A 143 21.30 29.90 -22.60
N ALA A 144 21.89 29.05 -23.45
CA ALA A 144 22.26 29.26 -24.87
C ALA A 144 23.06 30.53 -25.28
N THR A 145 23.24 31.53 -24.43
CA THR A 145 23.72 32.87 -24.82
C THR A 145 24.64 33.53 -23.81
N HIS A 146 24.61 33.13 -22.52
CA HIS A 146 25.55 33.61 -21.52
C HIS A 146 26.58 32.54 -21.15
N ARG A 147 27.85 32.80 -21.50
CA ARG A 147 29.02 32.02 -21.06
C ARG A 147 29.81 32.84 -20.07
N SER A 148 29.94 32.38 -18.83
CA SER A 148 30.88 32.95 -17.86
C SER A 148 32.06 32.00 -17.64
N LEU A 149 33.27 32.56 -17.64
CA LEU A 149 34.50 31.82 -17.39
C LEU A 149 34.97 32.11 -15.96
N HIS A 150 35.07 31.07 -15.14
CA HIS A 150 35.53 31.18 -13.77
C HIS A 150 36.81 30.34 -13.60
N PHE A 151 37.85 30.94 -13.04
CA PHE A 151 39.07 30.22 -12.67
C PHE A 151 38.97 29.78 -11.22
N VAL A 152 39.12 28.48 -10.96
CA VAL A 152 39.04 27.90 -9.63
C VAL A 152 40.33 27.12 -9.34
N LEU A 153 40.85 27.29 -8.13
CA LEU A 153 42.07 26.63 -7.62
C LEU A 153 41.73 25.36 -6.81
N GLU A 154 40.56 24.75 -7.06
CA GLU A 154 40.10 23.55 -6.37
C GLU A 154 40.49 22.30 -7.18
N ASP A 155 41.06 21.31 -6.48
CA ASP A 155 41.54 20.05 -7.07
C ASP A 155 40.37 19.09 -7.43
N ASN A 156 39.11 19.46 -7.11
CA ASN A 156 37.92 18.63 -7.32
C ASN A 156 36.84 19.33 -8.17
N ALA A 157 36.61 18.81 -9.38
CA ALA A 157 35.59 19.30 -10.31
C ALA A 157 34.15 19.22 -9.75
N GLN A 158 33.86 18.24 -8.90
CA GLN A 158 32.52 18.07 -8.33
C GLN A 158 32.19 19.11 -7.25
N GLU A 159 33.17 19.51 -6.43
CA GLU A 159 32.99 20.60 -5.45
C GLU A 159 32.80 21.95 -6.15
N ALA A 160 33.55 22.18 -7.23
CA ALA A 160 33.39 23.38 -8.05
C ALA A 160 31.99 23.45 -8.68
N ALA A 161 31.46 22.33 -9.21
CA ALA A 161 30.13 22.27 -9.82
C ALA A 161 28.99 22.43 -8.81
N ALA A 162 29.15 21.90 -7.60
CA ALA A 162 28.16 22.03 -6.52
C ALA A 162 27.92 23.50 -6.12
N ARG A 163 28.94 24.37 -6.17
CA ARG A 163 28.78 25.82 -5.93
C ARG A 163 27.89 26.52 -6.95
N PHE A 164 27.76 25.96 -8.15
CA PHE A 164 26.97 26.53 -9.24
C PHE A 164 25.67 25.73 -9.50
N GLY A 165 25.33 24.76 -8.64
CA GLY A 165 24.04 24.07 -8.66
C GLY A 165 23.83 23.09 -9.81
N GLY A 166 24.89 22.59 -10.46
CA GLY A 166 24.80 21.64 -11.57
C GLY A 166 25.57 20.34 -11.33
N GLN A 167 25.30 19.34 -12.19
CA GLN A 167 26.09 18.11 -12.25
C GLN A 167 27.21 18.26 -13.28
N ALA A 168 28.42 17.82 -12.92
CA ALA A 168 29.61 17.92 -13.77
C ALA A 168 29.77 16.66 -14.63
N GLU A 169 29.85 16.83 -15.94
CA GLU A 169 30.52 15.88 -16.83
C GLU A 169 31.96 16.35 -17.06
N THR A 170 32.94 15.55 -16.63
CA THR A 170 34.36 15.84 -16.83
C THR A 170 34.84 15.31 -18.17
N GLU A 171 35.01 16.20 -19.14
CA GLU A 171 35.92 16.01 -20.26
C GLU A 171 36.98 17.11 -20.22
N ASP A 172 38.26 16.71 -20.27
CA ASP A 172 39.45 17.57 -20.41
C ASP A 172 39.29 19.04 -19.97
N ARG A 173 39.58 19.32 -18.69
CA ARG A 173 39.71 20.67 -18.09
C ARG A 173 38.47 21.57 -18.16
N TYR A 174 37.30 21.12 -18.64
CA TYR A 174 36.05 21.88 -18.62
C TYR A 174 34.95 21.13 -17.86
N ILE A 175 34.04 21.88 -17.23
CA ILE A 175 32.82 21.37 -16.60
C ILE A 175 31.65 22.02 -17.35
N ASN A 176 30.78 21.23 -17.98
CA ASN A 176 29.53 21.74 -18.54
C ASN A 176 28.45 21.70 -17.45
N LEU A 177 27.81 22.84 -17.16
CA LEU A 177 26.55 22.87 -16.40
C LEU A 177 25.38 22.95 -17.37
N ALA A 178 24.47 21.97 -17.32
CA ALA A 178 23.16 22.04 -17.96
C ALA A 178 22.15 22.59 -16.93
N THR A 179 21.54 23.74 -17.19
CA THR A 179 20.44 24.26 -16.38
C THR A 179 19.20 23.40 -16.65
N VAL A 180 18.68 22.73 -15.62
CA VAL A 180 17.42 21.98 -15.71
C VAL A 180 16.28 23.01 -15.74
N SER A 181 15.64 23.21 -16.89
CA SER A 181 14.43 24.03 -16.96
C SER A 181 13.37 23.43 -16.03
N SER A 182 12.87 24.21 -15.09
CA SER A 182 11.82 23.80 -14.15
C SER A 182 10.46 24.37 -14.55
N LEU A 183 9.40 23.61 -14.31
CA LEU A 183 8.01 23.97 -14.59
C LEU A 183 7.22 24.01 -13.28
N THR A 184 6.20 24.87 -13.21
CA THR A 184 5.29 24.93 -12.05
C THR A 184 3.97 24.24 -12.35
N ALA A 185 3.59 23.25 -11.54
CA ALA A 185 2.28 22.60 -11.58
C ALA A 185 1.53 22.83 -10.27
N THR A 186 0.19 22.88 -10.32
CA THR A 186 -0.69 22.97 -9.14
C THR A 186 -1.41 21.65 -8.92
N VAL A 187 -1.38 21.14 -7.70
CA VAL A 187 -2.02 19.88 -7.29
C VAL A 187 -3.16 20.18 -6.33
N THR A 188 -4.34 19.61 -6.61
CA THR A 188 -5.55 19.63 -5.79
C THR A 188 -5.88 18.20 -5.39
N VAL A 189 -5.80 17.90 -4.09
CA VAL A 189 -6.06 16.55 -3.55
C VAL A 189 -6.60 16.68 -2.12
N ASP A 190 -7.60 15.88 -1.75
CA ASP A 190 -8.17 15.82 -0.40
C ASP A 190 -8.55 17.21 0.17
N GLY A 191 -9.07 18.09 -0.70
CA GLY A 191 -9.44 19.48 -0.36
C GLY A 191 -8.25 20.44 -0.13
N LYS A 192 -7.01 20.00 -0.36
CA LYS A 192 -5.79 20.82 -0.27
C LYS A 192 -5.27 21.19 -1.65
N ASN A 193 -4.82 22.44 -1.78
CA ASN A 193 -4.21 22.97 -3.00
C ASN A 193 -2.79 23.43 -2.73
N PHE A 194 -1.82 22.97 -3.52
CA PHE A 194 -0.43 23.40 -3.44
C PHE A 194 0.23 23.42 -4.82
N SER A 195 1.36 24.11 -4.95
CA SER A 195 2.12 24.18 -6.21
C SER A 195 3.51 23.61 -6.02
N ARG A 196 4.05 22.96 -7.07
CA ARG A 196 5.38 22.36 -7.06
C ARG A 196 6.17 22.71 -8.30
N GLN A 197 7.46 22.98 -8.10
CA GLN A 197 8.42 23.11 -9.18
C GLN A 197 9.05 21.75 -9.45
N VAL A 198 8.99 21.30 -10.70
CA VAL A 198 9.53 20.01 -11.16
C VAL A 198 10.38 20.18 -12.41
N PRO A 199 11.33 19.27 -12.69
CA PRO A 199 12.05 19.25 -13.95
C PRO A 199 11.12 19.15 -15.16
N ASN A 200 11.52 19.78 -16.28
CA ASN A 200 10.82 19.60 -17.54
C ASN A 200 10.84 18.12 -17.98
N GLY A 201 9.71 17.62 -18.45
CA GLY A 201 9.51 16.20 -18.79
C GLY A 201 8.97 15.34 -17.66
N THR A 202 8.84 15.85 -16.43
CA THR A 202 8.14 15.13 -15.35
C THR A 202 6.68 14.92 -15.71
N THR A 203 6.17 13.72 -15.46
CA THR A 203 4.76 13.37 -15.69
C THR A 203 3.88 13.64 -14.46
N VAL A 204 2.56 13.68 -14.63
CA VAL A 204 1.60 13.81 -13.52
C VAL A 204 1.82 12.73 -12.46
N GLY A 205 1.96 11.47 -12.89
CA GLY A 205 2.16 10.33 -11.99
C GLY A 205 3.48 10.42 -11.21
N GLU A 206 4.56 10.87 -11.85
CA GLU A 206 5.85 11.08 -11.20
C GLU A 206 5.78 12.19 -10.13
N LEU A 207 5.11 13.31 -10.42
CA LEU A 207 4.91 14.38 -9.43
C LEU A 207 4.09 13.89 -8.23
N LEU A 208 2.99 13.17 -8.46
CA LEU A 208 2.19 12.61 -7.35
C LEU A 208 3.01 11.62 -6.51
N HIS A 209 3.82 10.77 -7.13
CA HIS A 209 4.72 9.85 -6.44
C HIS A 209 5.79 10.60 -5.61
N GLN A 210 6.36 11.69 -6.14
CA GLN A 210 7.33 12.53 -5.41
C GLN A 210 6.73 13.21 -4.18
N GLU A 211 5.45 13.57 -4.24
CA GLU A 211 4.71 14.14 -3.11
C GLU A 211 4.11 13.07 -2.18
N GLU A 212 4.46 11.80 -2.38
CA GLU A 212 3.95 10.64 -1.62
C GLU A 212 2.42 10.51 -1.65
N ILE A 213 1.79 10.99 -2.74
CA ILE A 213 0.36 10.89 -2.98
C ILE A 213 0.07 9.62 -3.78
N SER A 214 -0.50 8.63 -3.11
CA SER A 214 -1.04 7.44 -3.78
C SER A 214 -2.49 7.64 -4.22
N TYR A 215 -2.86 6.97 -5.31
CA TYR A 215 -4.20 6.85 -5.84
C TYR A 215 -4.40 5.43 -6.37
N ASP A 216 -5.65 4.98 -6.45
CA ASP A 216 -5.99 3.66 -6.97
C ASP A 216 -6.73 3.75 -8.33
N GLY A 217 -7.29 2.63 -8.79
CA GLY A 217 -7.98 2.57 -10.08
C GLY A 217 -9.40 3.16 -10.08
N ASN A 218 -9.97 3.48 -8.91
CA ASN A 218 -11.28 4.10 -8.81
C ASN A 218 -11.16 5.63 -8.83
N ASP A 219 -10.08 6.17 -8.25
CA ASP A 219 -9.82 7.61 -8.19
C ASP A 219 -9.79 8.27 -9.59
N LEU A 220 -10.33 9.50 -9.67
CA LEU A 220 -10.33 10.28 -10.91
C LEU A 220 -9.16 11.27 -10.91
N LEU A 221 -8.21 11.03 -11.80
CA LEU A 221 -7.02 11.87 -11.98
C LEU A 221 -7.10 12.67 -13.28
N THR A 222 -7.10 14.01 -13.16
CA THR A 222 -7.13 14.93 -14.30
C THR A 222 -6.00 15.95 -14.21
N PRO A 223 -5.08 16.05 -15.19
CA PRO A 223 -4.92 15.17 -16.36
C PRO A 223 -4.37 13.78 -16.01
N ALA A 224 -4.39 12.86 -16.97
CA ALA A 224 -3.94 11.46 -16.80
C ALA A 224 -2.47 11.35 -16.32
N ALA A 225 -2.17 10.28 -15.60
CA ALA A 225 -0.87 10.04 -14.97
C ALA A 225 0.32 10.10 -15.93
N GLU A 226 0.13 9.65 -17.18
CA GLU A 226 1.17 9.57 -18.21
C GLU A 226 1.39 10.90 -18.93
N LYS A 227 0.51 11.90 -18.73
CA LYS A 227 0.66 13.20 -19.39
C LYS A 227 1.94 13.88 -18.89
N PRO A 228 2.86 14.29 -19.78
CA PRO A 228 3.94 15.20 -19.44
C PRO A 228 3.37 16.54 -18.93
N LEU A 229 3.96 17.08 -17.86
CA LEU A 229 3.52 18.34 -17.28
C LEU A 229 3.94 19.54 -18.15
N GLU A 230 3.03 20.51 -18.28
CA GLU A 230 3.25 21.81 -18.92
C GLU A 230 3.19 22.94 -17.88
N GLU A 231 3.75 24.11 -18.20
CA GLU A 231 3.76 25.26 -17.30
C GLU A 231 2.33 25.70 -16.93
N GLY A 232 2.03 25.73 -15.64
CA GLY A 232 0.73 26.12 -15.11
C GLY A 232 -0.34 25.04 -15.14
N ASP A 233 0.02 23.78 -15.42
CA ASP A 233 -0.91 22.65 -15.35
C ASP A 233 -1.58 22.53 -13.97
N ARG A 234 -2.87 22.15 -14.00
CA ARG A 234 -3.66 21.89 -12.80
C ARG A 234 -4.02 20.41 -12.74
N ILE A 235 -3.51 19.76 -11.72
CA ILE A 235 -3.72 18.36 -11.41
C ILE A 235 -4.79 18.29 -10.33
N VAL A 236 -5.87 17.58 -10.60
CA VAL A 236 -6.95 17.33 -9.66
C VAL A 236 -7.06 15.83 -9.49
N LEU A 237 -6.89 15.38 -8.25
CA LEU A 237 -7.13 14.01 -7.83
C LEU A 237 -8.41 13.99 -6.99
N GLN A 238 -9.46 13.37 -7.50
CA GLN A 238 -10.73 13.19 -6.79
C GLN A 238 -10.81 11.77 -6.24
N ARG A 239 -11.15 11.66 -4.96
CA ARG A 239 -11.26 10.36 -4.29
C ARG A 239 -12.58 9.69 -4.64
N VAL A 240 -12.54 8.47 -5.14
CA VAL A 240 -13.75 7.70 -5.45
C VAL A 240 -13.82 6.48 -4.57
N GLU A 241 -14.81 6.47 -3.68
CA GLU A 241 -15.10 5.32 -2.83
C GLU A 241 -16.38 4.62 -3.32
N ILE A 242 -16.28 3.32 -3.54
CA ILE A 242 -17.39 2.45 -3.93
C ILE A 242 -17.66 1.50 -2.77
N GLU A 243 -18.80 1.68 -2.10
CA GLU A 243 -19.23 0.84 -0.99
C GLU A 243 -20.41 -0.03 -1.41
N GLU A 244 -20.32 -1.34 -1.16
CA GLU A 244 -21.47 -2.23 -1.25
C GLU A 244 -22.06 -2.45 0.15
N TYR A 245 -23.37 -2.25 0.28
CA TYR A 245 -24.07 -2.53 1.52
C TYR A 245 -25.43 -3.16 1.25
N THR A 246 -25.99 -3.80 2.28
CA THR A 246 -27.29 -4.47 2.21
C THR A 246 -28.30 -3.83 3.14
N GLU A 247 -29.55 -3.75 2.68
CA GLU A 247 -30.69 -3.31 3.47
C GLU A 247 -31.75 -4.40 3.50
N ASP A 248 -32.26 -4.71 4.70
CA ASP A 248 -33.32 -5.70 4.89
C ASP A 248 -34.69 -5.04 4.92
N GLU A 249 -35.57 -5.50 4.03
CA GLU A 249 -36.98 -5.10 3.96
C GLU A 249 -37.86 -6.24 4.47
N ILE A 250 -38.74 -5.94 5.44
CA ILE A 250 -39.67 -6.90 6.02
C ILE A 250 -40.81 -7.21 5.04
N ILE A 251 -41.08 -8.49 4.81
CA ILE A 251 -42.25 -8.97 4.09
C ILE A 251 -43.29 -9.45 5.12
N PRO A 252 -44.35 -8.67 5.39
CA PRO A 252 -45.31 -9.04 6.42
C PRO A 252 -46.04 -10.35 6.07
N TYR A 253 -46.26 -11.21 7.07
CA TYR A 253 -47.14 -12.38 6.90
C TYR A 253 -48.62 -11.98 6.87
N LYS A 254 -49.46 -12.87 6.34
CA LYS A 254 -50.93 -12.70 6.38
C LYS A 254 -51.55 -13.58 7.46
N THR A 255 -52.64 -13.11 8.04
CA THR A 255 -53.49 -13.93 8.92
C THR A 255 -54.66 -14.50 8.12
N ILE A 256 -54.74 -15.83 8.06
CA ILE A 256 -55.78 -16.58 7.37
C ILE A 256 -56.70 -17.22 8.41
N HIS A 257 -57.98 -16.89 8.35
CA HIS A 257 -59.01 -17.52 9.16
C HIS A 257 -59.59 -18.73 8.41
N LYS A 258 -59.45 -19.92 8.98
CA LYS A 258 -59.99 -21.17 8.43
C LYS A 258 -61.10 -21.70 9.33
N ASN A 259 -62.31 -21.78 8.81
CA ASN A 259 -63.45 -22.35 9.51
C ASN A 259 -63.22 -23.85 9.77
N SER A 260 -63.57 -24.33 10.97
CA SER A 260 -63.39 -25.74 11.33
C SER A 260 -64.40 -26.20 12.40
N PRO A 261 -65.03 -27.38 12.22
CA PRO A 261 -65.91 -28.01 13.21
C PRO A 261 -65.12 -28.76 14.29
N LEU A 262 -63.79 -28.70 14.27
CA LEU A 262 -62.96 -29.16 15.38
C LEU A 262 -63.06 -28.24 16.60
N LEU A 263 -63.59 -27.03 16.42
CA LEU A 263 -63.78 -26.04 17.47
C LEU A 263 -65.26 -25.66 17.54
N GLY A 264 -65.80 -25.56 18.75
CA GLY A 264 -67.15 -25.02 18.95
C GLY A 264 -67.22 -23.53 18.59
N TYR A 265 -68.42 -23.04 18.24
CA TYR A 265 -68.64 -21.63 17.91
C TYR A 265 -68.06 -20.66 18.93
N GLY A 266 -67.52 -19.54 18.41
CA GLY A 266 -66.88 -18.51 19.22
C GLY A 266 -65.48 -18.87 19.73
N LYS A 267 -65.00 -20.11 19.53
CA LYS A 267 -63.64 -20.51 19.86
C LYS A 267 -62.72 -20.33 18.66
N THR A 268 -61.49 -19.93 18.94
CA THR A 268 -60.41 -19.84 17.95
C THR A 268 -59.18 -20.58 18.44
N LYS A 269 -58.34 -21.03 17.51
CA LYS A 269 -57.04 -21.64 17.83
C LYS A 269 -56.04 -21.42 16.70
N VAL A 270 -54.84 -21.00 17.05
CA VAL A 270 -53.74 -20.88 16.07
C VAL A 270 -53.29 -22.28 15.65
N LEU A 271 -53.47 -22.60 14.38
CA LEU A 271 -53.01 -23.85 13.77
C LEU A 271 -51.54 -23.75 13.34
N GLN A 272 -51.17 -22.62 12.75
CA GLN A 272 -49.81 -22.29 12.32
C GLN A 272 -49.52 -20.85 12.72
N THR A 273 -48.42 -20.61 13.43
CA THR A 273 -47.98 -19.26 13.79
C THR A 273 -47.35 -18.59 12.58
N GLY A 274 -47.71 -17.32 12.34
CA GLY A 274 -47.13 -16.54 11.26
C GLY A 274 -45.72 -16.08 11.57
N SER A 275 -44.92 -15.86 10.53
CA SER A 275 -43.62 -15.20 10.67
C SER A 275 -43.30 -14.39 9.44
N ASP A 276 -42.86 -13.15 9.65
CA ASP A 276 -42.47 -12.28 8.55
C ASP A 276 -41.31 -12.87 7.75
N GLY A 277 -41.34 -12.60 6.45
CA GLY A 277 -40.24 -12.81 5.54
C GLY A 277 -39.28 -11.62 5.54
N ILE A 278 -38.16 -11.79 4.85
CA ILE A 278 -37.13 -10.77 4.68
C ILE A 278 -36.72 -10.78 3.21
N ARG A 279 -36.70 -9.59 2.62
CA ARG A 279 -36.09 -9.29 1.32
C ARG A 279 -34.83 -8.48 1.58
N THR A 280 -33.69 -9.03 1.21
CA THR A 280 -32.41 -8.33 1.31
C THR A 280 -32.13 -7.67 -0.04
N LYS A 281 -31.92 -6.36 -0.03
CA LYS A 281 -31.53 -5.56 -1.19
C LYS A 281 -30.05 -5.22 -1.09
N THR A 282 -29.32 -5.35 -2.19
CA THR A 282 -27.90 -5.02 -2.27
C THR A 282 -27.75 -3.75 -3.08
N TYR A 283 -27.08 -2.76 -2.49
CA TYR A 283 -26.82 -1.47 -3.10
C TYR A 283 -25.32 -1.26 -3.26
N THR A 284 -24.96 -0.49 -4.27
CA THR A 284 -23.64 0.13 -4.41
C THR A 284 -23.81 1.63 -4.29
N ARG A 285 -23.04 2.24 -3.40
CA ARG A 285 -22.92 3.68 -3.25
C ARG A 285 -21.57 4.13 -3.77
N CYS A 286 -21.58 5.08 -4.70
CA CYS A 286 -20.40 5.76 -5.18
C CYS A 286 -20.35 7.16 -4.57
N THR A 287 -19.25 7.49 -3.88
CA THR A 287 -18.98 8.82 -3.37
C THR A 287 -17.73 9.40 -4.00
N VAL A 288 -17.81 10.66 -4.45
CA VAL A 288 -16.66 11.43 -4.98
C VAL A 288 -16.34 12.55 -4.01
N ASP A 289 -15.09 12.60 -3.52
CA ASP A 289 -14.63 13.56 -2.49
C ASP A 289 -15.56 13.60 -1.25
N GLY A 290 -16.08 12.43 -0.85
CA GLY A 290 -16.98 12.27 0.28
C GLY A 290 -18.43 12.72 0.04
N LYS A 291 -18.80 13.10 -1.19
CA LYS A 291 -20.18 13.43 -1.58
C LYS A 291 -20.82 12.27 -2.32
N GLU A 292 -22.02 11.88 -1.91
CA GLU A 292 -22.80 10.85 -2.60
C GLU A 292 -23.23 11.34 -3.98
N GLU A 293 -22.78 10.65 -5.02
CA GLU A 293 -23.09 10.96 -6.41
C GLU A 293 -24.09 9.96 -6.99
N GLU A 294 -23.95 8.67 -6.66
CA GLU A 294 -24.80 7.63 -7.22
C GLU A 294 -25.08 6.50 -6.22
N LEU A 295 -26.36 6.13 -6.12
CA LEU A 295 -26.83 4.95 -5.40
C LEU A 295 -27.53 4.01 -6.39
N GLN A 296 -26.97 2.82 -6.58
CA GLN A 296 -27.48 1.84 -7.52
C GLN A 296 -27.94 0.57 -6.80
N LEU A 297 -29.16 0.11 -7.08
CA LEU A 297 -29.63 -1.21 -6.66
C LEU A 297 -29.02 -2.27 -7.58
N LEU A 298 -28.15 -3.13 -7.04
CA LEU A 298 -27.55 -4.24 -7.79
C LEU A 298 -28.50 -5.43 -7.91
N GLY A 299 -29.31 -5.65 -6.88
CA GLY A 299 -30.26 -6.75 -6.88
C GLY A 299 -31.01 -6.91 -5.57
N GLU A 300 -31.96 -7.83 -5.59
CA GLU A 300 -32.75 -8.20 -4.42
C GLU A 300 -32.92 -9.72 -4.35
N LYS A 301 -33.03 -10.22 -3.13
CA LYS A 301 -33.27 -11.64 -2.86
C LYS A 301 -34.20 -11.80 -1.67
N ILE A 302 -35.17 -12.70 -1.79
CA ILE A 302 -35.95 -13.16 -0.62
C ILE A 302 -35.02 -14.05 0.21
N SER A 303 -34.49 -13.51 1.31
CA SER A 303 -33.61 -14.22 2.24
C SER A 303 -34.40 -15.09 3.22
N LYS A 304 -35.64 -14.70 3.52
CA LYS A 304 -36.60 -15.50 4.30
C LYS A 304 -38.00 -15.36 3.70
N THR A 305 -38.66 -16.47 3.39
CA THR A 305 -40.06 -16.46 2.94
C THR A 305 -41.00 -16.22 4.12
N ALA A 306 -42.01 -15.36 3.94
CA ALA A 306 -43.06 -15.18 4.94
C ALA A 306 -43.87 -16.47 5.10
N VAL A 307 -44.28 -16.76 6.33
CA VAL A 307 -45.15 -17.89 6.68
C VAL A 307 -46.43 -17.30 7.22
N ASP A 308 -47.56 -17.60 6.58
CA ASP A 308 -48.86 -17.08 7.00
C ASP A 308 -49.29 -17.68 8.34
N GLU A 309 -49.94 -16.85 9.16
CA GLU A 309 -50.60 -17.30 10.38
C GLU A 309 -51.96 -17.89 10.01
N ILE A 310 -52.22 -19.13 10.45
CA ILE A 310 -53.51 -19.79 10.21
C ILE A 310 -54.23 -19.92 11.54
N ILE A 311 -55.38 -19.26 11.66
CA ILE A 311 -56.26 -19.31 12.83
C ILE A 311 -57.50 -20.11 12.47
N LEU A 312 -57.70 -21.22 13.17
CA LEU A 312 -58.96 -21.95 13.11
C LEU A 312 -60.05 -21.20 13.86
N VAL A 313 -61.22 -21.09 13.24
CA VAL A 313 -62.42 -20.49 13.81
C VAL A 313 -63.51 -21.56 13.89
N GLY A 314 -64.14 -21.71 15.05
CA GLY A 314 -65.21 -22.68 15.23
C GLY A 314 -66.40 -22.43 14.31
N SER A 315 -66.80 -23.47 13.56
CA SER A 315 -67.93 -23.45 12.62
C SER A 315 -68.55 -24.83 12.49
N ASN A 316 -69.77 -24.92 11.94
CA ASN A 316 -70.36 -26.20 11.53
C ASN A 316 -70.18 -26.45 10.02
N ILE A 317 -69.12 -25.94 9.41
CA ILE A 317 -68.83 -26.22 8.00
C ILE A 317 -68.14 -27.59 7.93
N PRO A 318 -68.55 -28.50 7.04
CA PRO A 318 -67.90 -29.80 6.89
C PRO A 318 -66.39 -29.70 6.67
N ILE A 319 -65.61 -30.61 7.26
CA ILE A 319 -64.16 -30.71 7.02
C ILE A 319 -63.88 -31.14 5.58
N SER A 320 -64.65 -32.12 5.10
CA SER A 320 -64.50 -32.66 3.76
C SER A 320 -65.08 -31.73 2.71
N PRO A 321 -64.32 -31.40 1.64
CA PRO A 321 -64.85 -30.61 0.52
C PRO A 321 -65.73 -31.42 -0.42
N LEU A 322 -65.87 -32.74 -0.18
CA LEU A 322 -66.70 -33.61 -1.02
C LEU A 322 -68.18 -33.29 -0.84
N ASP A 323 -68.91 -33.34 -1.95
CA ASP A 323 -70.37 -33.28 -1.99
C ASP A 323 -70.86 -34.34 -3.00
N PHE A 324 -71.80 -35.17 -2.57
CA PHE A 324 -72.40 -36.22 -3.39
C PHE A 324 -73.82 -35.88 -3.86
N GLY A 325 -74.36 -34.71 -3.50
CA GLY A 325 -75.67 -34.24 -3.95
C GLY A 325 -76.85 -35.05 -3.40
N PHE A 326 -76.82 -35.43 -2.11
CA PHE A 326 -77.94 -36.11 -1.46
C PHE A 326 -78.92 -35.11 -0.82
N GLU A 327 -80.17 -35.55 -0.67
CA GLU A 327 -81.18 -34.79 0.06
C GLU A 327 -80.91 -34.84 1.56
N VAL A 328 -81.07 -33.70 2.22
CA VAL A 328 -80.80 -33.53 3.65
C VAL A 328 -82.04 -33.11 4.43
N ASP A 329 -82.07 -33.46 5.71
CA ASP A 329 -83.07 -33.01 6.67
C ASP A 329 -82.82 -31.55 7.12
N GLU A 330 -83.67 -31.05 8.03
CA GLU A 330 -83.55 -29.69 8.58
C GLU A 330 -82.24 -29.43 9.34
N TYR A 331 -81.50 -30.49 9.69
CA TYR A 331 -80.21 -30.45 10.40
C TYR A 331 -79.01 -30.77 9.48
N GLY A 332 -79.23 -30.92 8.17
CA GLY A 332 -78.16 -31.20 7.20
C GLY A 332 -77.72 -32.66 7.13
N LYS A 333 -78.48 -33.60 7.71
CA LYS A 333 -78.18 -35.04 7.69
C LYS A 333 -78.87 -35.73 6.51
N PRO A 334 -78.29 -36.78 5.90
CA PRO A 334 -78.89 -37.46 4.76
C PRO A 334 -80.27 -38.07 5.06
N LEU A 335 -81.26 -37.78 4.22
CA LEU A 335 -82.61 -38.38 4.31
C LEU A 335 -82.64 -39.83 3.81
N HIS A 336 -81.81 -40.15 2.81
CA HIS A 336 -81.74 -41.47 2.19
C HIS A 336 -80.35 -42.08 2.35
N TYR A 337 -80.29 -43.25 2.98
CA TYR A 337 -79.07 -44.00 3.21
C TYR A 337 -79.36 -45.51 3.25
N LYS A 338 -78.36 -46.33 2.88
CA LYS A 338 -78.46 -47.80 2.93
C LYS A 338 -78.37 -48.34 4.35
N ARG A 339 -77.50 -47.72 5.16
CA ARG A 339 -77.26 -48.15 6.54
C ARG A 339 -76.77 -46.97 7.38
N LEU A 340 -77.24 -46.91 8.63
CA LEU A 340 -76.78 -45.97 9.64
C LEU A 340 -76.07 -46.74 10.74
N LEU A 341 -74.83 -46.37 11.03
CA LEU A 341 -74.07 -46.87 12.18
C LEU A 341 -74.00 -45.74 13.20
N THR A 342 -74.54 -45.95 14.40
CA THR A 342 -74.63 -44.92 15.44
C THR A 342 -73.64 -45.16 16.56
N ASN A 343 -73.21 -44.09 17.24
CA ASN A 343 -72.27 -44.15 18.37
C ASN A 343 -70.91 -44.79 18.02
N GLN A 344 -70.46 -44.61 16.78
CA GLN A 344 -69.19 -45.13 16.30
C GLN A 344 -68.01 -44.31 16.83
N VAL A 345 -66.91 -44.98 17.14
CA VAL A 345 -65.66 -44.36 17.58
C VAL A 345 -64.87 -43.87 16.36
N ALA A 346 -64.72 -42.55 16.28
CA ALA A 346 -63.88 -41.90 15.27
C ALA A 346 -62.56 -41.40 15.87
N THR A 347 -61.46 -41.61 15.15
CA THR A 347 -60.17 -40.94 15.39
C THR A 347 -59.77 -40.09 14.19
N GLY A 348 -58.62 -39.42 14.28
CA GLY A 348 -58.07 -38.66 13.16
C GLY A 348 -56.66 -39.12 12.85
N TYR A 349 -56.33 -39.15 11.56
CA TYR A 349 -54.99 -39.41 11.07
C TYR A 349 -54.59 -38.41 9.98
N SER A 350 -53.30 -38.33 9.72
CA SER A 350 -52.72 -37.51 8.66
C SER A 350 -51.57 -38.29 8.05
N ALA A 351 -51.31 -38.09 6.76
CA ALA A 351 -50.18 -38.73 6.08
C ALA A 351 -49.28 -37.68 5.42
N ARG A 352 -48.07 -38.12 5.03
CA ARG A 352 -47.18 -37.30 4.21
C ARG A 352 -47.84 -36.95 2.87
N PRO A 353 -47.54 -35.79 2.26
CA PRO A 353 -48.01 -35.46 0.93
C PRO A 353 -47.73 -36.58 -0.09
N GLY A 354 -48.72 -36.91 -0.91
CA GLY A 354 -48.62 -37.97 -1.92
C GLY A 354 -48.73 -39.41 -1.38
N ALA A 355 -49.08 -39.59 -0.10
CA ALA A 355 -49.37 -40.93 0.43
C ALA A 355 -50.59 -41.56 -0.26
N LEU A 356 -50.57 -42.89 -0.36
CA LEU A 356 -51.69 -43.69 -0.86
C LEU A 356 -52.34 -44.43 0.31
N THR A 357 -53.66 -44.56 0.23
CA THR A 357 -54.51 -45.37 1.10
C THR A 357 -54.41 -46.85 0.73
N ALA A 358 -54.92 -47.74 1.58
CA ALA A 358 -54.95 -49.19 1.33
C ALA A 358 -55.70 -49.58 0.04
N SER A 359 -56.67 -48.79 -0.43
CA SER A 359 -57.34 -49.01 -1.71
C SER A 359 -56.57 -48.47 -2.92
N GLY A 360 -55.38 -47.90 -2.72
CA GLY A 360 -54.55 -47.26 -3.76
C GLY A 360 -54.97 -45.84 -4.14
N ARG A 361 -55.99 -45.25 -3.49
CA ARG A 361 -56.38 -43.85 -3.71
C ARG A 361 -55.42 -42.91 -2.98
N ALA A 362 -55.25 -41.68 -3.46
CA ALA A 362 -54.51 -40.66 -2.73
C ALA A 362 -55.15 -40.41 -1.36
N ALA A 363 -54.34 -40.34 -0.31
CA ALA A 363 -54.77 -39.96 1.03
C ALA A 363 -54.96 -38.45 1.07
N VAL A 364 -56.21 -38.01 0.96
CA VAL A 364 -56.63 -36.61 0.93
C VAL A 364 -57.87 -36.44 1.79
N VAL A 365 -58.14 -35.20 2.23
CA VAL A 365 -59.35 -34.90 3.01
C VAL A 365 -60.60 -35.36 2.23
N GLY A 366 -61.46 -36.12 2.91
CA GLY A 366 -62.61 -36.82 2.31
C GLY A 366 -62.35 -38.29 1.97
N THR A 367 -61.11 -38.79 2.07
CA THR A 367 -60.86 -40.23 2.21
C THR A 367 -60.82 -40.61 3.69
N VAL A 368 -61.32 -41.79 4.04
CA VAL A 368 -61.34 -42.26 5.43
C VAL A 368 -60.93 -43.72 5.51
N ALA A 369 -60.36 -44.08 6.66
CA ALA A 369 -60.04 -45.45 6.96
C ALA A 369 -61.22 -46.14 7.66
N VAL A 370 -61.58 -47.34 7.22
CA VAL A 370 -62.67 -48.15 7.79
C VAL A 370 -62.23 -49.60 7.94
N ASN A 371 -63.06 -50.43 8.61
CA ASN A 371 -62.96 -51.87 8.46
C ASN A 371 -63.66 -52.31 7.16
N PRO A 372 -62.95 -52.77 6.11
CA PRO A 372 -63.52 -53.10 4.82
C PRO A 372 -64.52 -54.27 4.86
N ASN A 373 -64.46 -55.12 5.89
CA ASN A 373 -65.44 -56.20 6.07
C ASN A 373 -66.80 -55.67 6.56
N ILE A 374 -66.84 -54.45 7.11
CA ILE A 374 -68.05 -53.79 7.59
C ILE A 374 -68.50 -52.75 6.57
N ILE A 375 -67.62 -51.83 6.19
CA ILE A 375 -67.85 -50.79 5.18
C ILE A 375 -66.88 -51.02 4.03
N PRO A 376 -67.33 -51.60 2.89
CA PRO A 376 -66.46 -51.87 1.76
C PRO A 376 -65.77 -50.61 1.21
N TYR A 377 -64.57 -50.77 0.67
CA TYR A 377 -63.91 -49.66 -0.04
C TYR A 377 -64.75 -49.16 -1.20
N GLY A 378 -64.71 -47.85 -1.42
CA GLY A 378 -65.51 -47.14 -2.40
C GLY A 378 -66.88 -46.70 -1.88
N SER A 379 -67.34 -47.19 -0.72
CA SER A 379 -68.59 -46.72 -0.12
C SER A 379 -68.56 -45.21 0.12
N LYS A 380 -69.63 -44.55 -0.28
CA LYS A 380 -69.86 -43.13 -0.02
C LYS A 380 -70.51 -42.97 1.34
N LEU A 381 -69.93 -42.13 2.16
CA LEU A 381 -70.31 -41.93 3.55
C LEU A 381 -70.66 -40.47 3.79
N TYR A 382 -71.48 -40.22 4.80
CA TYR A 382 -71.57 -38.93 5.47
C TYR A 382 -71.35 -39.14 6.96
N ILE A 383 -70.45 -38.37 7.57
CA ILE A 383 -69.99 -38.58 8.95
C ILE A 383 -70.18 -37.29 9.76
N THR A 384 -70.93 -37.39 10.86
CA THR A 384 -71.22 -36.28 11.77
C THR A 384 -71.44 -36.78 13.20
N SER A 385 -71.27 -35.95 14.22
CA SER A 385 -71.73 -36.27 15.57
C SER A 385 -73.27 -36.27 15.65
N ALA A 386 -73.82 -37.01 16.61
CA ALA A 386 -75.27 -37.11 16.80
C ALA A 386 -75.94 -35.74 16.99
N ASP A 387 -75.25 -34.80 17.65
CA ASP A 387 -75.70 -33.43 17.91
C ASP A 387 -75.45 -32.44 16.75
N GLY A 388 -74.79 -32.88 15.66
CA GLY A 388 -74.48 -32.04 14.51
C GLY A 388 -73.42 -30.96 14.75
N GLN A 389 -72.77 -30.93 15.92
CA GLN A 389 -71.72 -29.93 16.21
C GLN A 389 -70.40 -30.25 15.49
N PHE A 390 -70.11 -31.54 15.30
CA PHE A 390 -68.97 -31.98 14.53
C PHE A 390 -69.46 -32.56 13.20
N ILE A 391 -68.97 -32.01 12.10
CA ILE A 391 -69.31 -32.48 10.75
C ILE A 391 -68.00 -32.74 10.01
N TYR A 392 -67.66 -34.01 9.82
CA TYR A 392 -66.62 -34.36 8.86
C TYR A 392 -67.16 -34.22 7.44
N GLY A 393 -68.43 -34.58 7.23
CA GLY A 393 -69.12 -34.46 5.96
C GLY A 393 -68.96 -35.70 5.08
N CYS A 394 -69.03 -35.49 3.77
CA CYS A 394 -68.98 -36.55 2.78
C CYS A 394 -67.59 -37.21 2.74
N ALA A 395 -67.55 -38.54 2.69
CA ALA A 395 -66.31 -39.28 2.65
C ALA A 395 -66.38 -40.52 1.76
N ILE A 396 -65.21 -41.02 1.36
CA ILE A 396 -65.06 -42.28 0.64
C ILE A 396 -64.23 -43.23 1.52
N ALA A 397 -64.77 -44.41 1.80
CA ALA A 397 -64.02 -45.50 2.40
C ALA A 397 -62.88 -45.92 1.46
N ALA A 398 -61.63 -45.65 1.85
CA ALA A 398 -60.48 -45.86 0.97
C ALA A 398 -59.31 -46.52 1.69
N ASP A 399 -59.29 -46.51 3.02
CA ASP A 399 -58.12 -46.90 3.78
C ASP A 399 -58.47 -47.90 4.89
N THR A 400 -57.47 -48.55 5.47
CA THR A 400 -57.66 -49.36 6.66
C THR A 400 -56.40 -49.41 7.53
N GLY A 401 -56.57 -49.85 8.77
CA GLY A 401 -55.49 -49.99 9.73
C GLY A 401 -55.80 -51.07 10.76
N THR A 402 -54.80 -51.46 11.54
CA THR A 402 -54.91 -52.53 12.54
C THR A 402 -56.00 -52.26 13.57
N GLY A 403 -56.12 -51.02 14.06
CA GLY A 403 -57.17 -50.63 15.02
C GLY A 403 -58.59 -50.79 14.49
N LEU A 404 -58.79 -50.61 13.18
CA LEU A 404 -60.10 -50.79 12.52
C LEU A 404 -60.42 -52.27 12.32
N MET A 405 -59.42 -53.05 11.90
CA MET A 405 -59.56 -54.51 11.75
C MET A 405 -59.82 -55.21 13.08
N GLN A 406 -59.33 -54.64 14.20
CA GLN A 406 -59.52 -55.14 15.56
C GLN A 406 -60.80 -54.61 16.24
N GLY A 407 -61.52 -53.66 15.61
CA GLY A 407 -62.73 -53.07 16.20
C GLY A 407 -62.47 -52.14 17.39
N ILE A 408 -61.27 -51.57 17.49
CA ILE A 408 -60.91 -50.58 18.53
C ILE A 408 -61.44 -49.19 18.15
N ILE A 409 -61.39 -48.91 16.85
CA ILE A 409 -61.87 -47.68 16.21
C ILE A 409 -62.79 -48.13 15.07
N ASP A 410 -63.83 -47.36 14.79
CA ASP A 410 -64.79 -47.69 13.74
C ASP A 410 -64.51 -46.94 12.43
N VAL A 411 -63.99 -45.72 12.54
CA VAL A 411 -63.54 -44.91 11.40
C VAL A 411 -62.36 -44.02 11.78
N ASP A 412 -61.36 -43.91 10.91
CA ASP A 412 -60.28 -42.94 11.05
C ASP A 412 -60.44 -41.85 10.00
N LEU A 413 -60.49 -40.59 10.44
CA LEU A 413 -60.79 -39.44 9.60
C LEU A 413 -59.48 -38.80 9.12
N PHE A 414 -59.33 -38.61 7.80
CA PHE A 414 -58.11 -38.03 7.26
C PHE A 414 -58.10 -36.49 7.39
N TYR A 415 -56.96 -35.95 7.78
CA TYR A 415 -56.67 -34.52 7.83
C TYR A 415 -55.36 -34.19 7.11
N ASP A 416 -55.31 -33.03 6.45
CA ASP A 416 -54.10 -32.56 5.78
C ASP A 416 -52.94 -32.29 6.74
N THR A 417 -53.23 -31.90 7.98
CA THR A 417 -52.22 -31.61 8.99
C THR A 417 -52.30 -32.53 10.20
N TYR A 418 -51.13 -32.88 10.72
CA TYR A 418 -51.01 -33.63 11.99
C TYR A 418 -51.67 -32.89 13.17
N ARG A 419 -51.64 -31.56 13.17
CA ARG A 419 -52.28 -30.77 14.23
C ARG A 419 -53.79 -30.90 14.19
N GLU A 420 -54.41 -30.86 13.01
CA GLU A 420 -55.86 -31.06 12.87
C GLU A 420 -56.25 -32.50 13.25
N SER A 421 -55.48 -33.52 12.83
CA SER A 421 -55.76 -34.91 13.23
C SER A 421 -55.65 -35.11 14.74
N ALA A 422 -54.63 -34.53 15.39
CA ALA A 422 -54.51 -34.56 16.85
C ALA A 422 -55.64 -33.79 17.55
N MET A 423 -56.11 -32.69 16.96
CA MET A 423 -57.26 -31.92 17.48
C MET A 423 -58.58 -32.65 17.35
N ASN A 424 -58.74 -33.53 16.36
CA ASN A 424 -59.90 -34.42 16.31
C ASN A 424 -59.99 -35.25 17.59
N GLY A 425 -58.87 -35.85 18.01
CA GLY A 425 -58.82 -36.77 19.13
C GLY A 425 -59.73 -37.98 18.88
N ARG A 426 -60.30 -38.53 19.96
CA ARG A 426 -61.35 -39.56 19.90
C ARG A 426 -62.71 -38.88 19.97
N LYS A 427 -63.58 -39.12 18.99
CA LYS A 427 -64.96 -38.62 18.92
C LYS A 427 -65.96 -39.76 18.78
N ILE A 428 -67.21 -39.49 19.15
CA ILE A 428 -68.34 -40.36 18.86
C ILE A 428 -69.12 -39.76 17.71
N VAL A 429 -69.35 -40.55 16.66
CA VAL A 429 -69.98 -40.11 15.40
C VAL A 429 -71.02 -41.11 14.94
N ASP A 430 -71.93 -40.63 14.10
CA ASP A 430 -72.81 -41.44 13.28
C ASP A 430 -72.26 -41.49 11.85
N ILE A 431 -72.30 -42.68 11.23
CA ILE A 431 -71.84 -42.93 9.87
C ILE A 431 -73.04 -43.33 9.02
N TYR A 432 -73.42 -42.46 8.10
CA TYR A 432 -74.44 -42.71 7.09
C TYR A 432 -73.76 -43.34 5.89
N VAL A 433 -74.04 -44.61 5.61
CA VAL A 433 -73.57 -45.31 4.41
C VAL A 433 -74.58 -45.03 3.30
N LEU A 434 -74.20 -44.18 2.35
CA LEU A 434 -75.06 -43.71 1.26
C LEU A 434 -75.10 -44.74 0.13
N GLU A 435 -73.94 -45.29 -0.23
CA GLU A 435 -73.77 -46.27 -1.31
C GLU A 435 -72.88 -47.45 -0.93
#